data_AF-A0A3B8Q582-F1
#
_entry.id   AF-A0A3B8Q582-F1
#
_cell.length_a   1.000
_cell.length_b   1.000
_cell.length_c   1.000
_cell.angle_alpha   90.00
_cell.angle_beta   90.00
_cell.angle_gamma   90.00
#
_symmetry.space_group_name_H-M   'P 1'
#
loop_
_entity.id
_entity.type
_entity.pdbx_description
1 polymer ?
#
loop_
_entity_poly.entity_id
_entity_poly.type
_entity_poly.pdbx_seq_one_letter_code
_entity_poly.pdbx_strand_id
1 'polypeptide(L)'
;MGNDWRVHVRLEGGRDAVDCPLRRVRQVGLRAAHVDQWRCIFVAQPSTVSRRRVNSIEPSQPRGIGDRLVVFVAQGFGSGLLPLGPGTWGSGIGVLWLITLLSSGSGWVFVAANVIAVLGAVALCTRAETLLGSHDPPSVVMDEIVAVPLTFLGTLLAIGVWPVGLAGQPFKVVAVFWPELLTGFMAFRVFDIWKPGPIRRVQSLPRGWGVVADDIFAALAAAVVTGLVTVVRLR
;
A
#
# COMPACT_ATOMS: atom_id res chain seq x y z
N MET A 1 45.75 -17.42 -1.04
CA MET A 1 44.75 -16.82 -0.13
C MET A 1 43.38 -17.31 -0.61
N GLY A 2 42.84 -18.31 0.08
CA GLY A 2 41.63 -19.03 -0.33
C GLY A 2 40.37 -18.47 0.33
N ASN A 3 39.25 -18.53 -0.39
CA ASN A 3 37.93 -18.35 0.19
C ASN A 3 37.34 -19.74 0.44
N ASP A 4 37.49 -20.18 1.69
CA ASP A 4 36.95 -21.41 2.27
C ASP A 4 35.44 -21.23 2.50
N TRP A 5 34.61 -21.88 1.69
CA TRP A 5 33.17 -21.92 1.90
C TRP A 5 32.83 -23.23 2.62
N ARG A 6 32.46 -23.16 3.90
CA ARG A 6 31.96 -24.29 4.67
C ARG A 6 30.44 -24.34 4.63
N VAL A 7 29.88 -25.47 4.22
CA VAL A 7 28.46 -25.77 4.36
C VAL A 7 28.29 -26.61 5.62
N HIS A 8 27.68 -26.05 6.66
CA HIS A 8 27.31 -26.79 7.86
C HIS A 8 25.96 -27.45 7.65
N VAL A 9 25.97 -28.78 7.52
CA VAL A 9 24.76 -29.60 7.57
C VAL A 9 24.54 -30.02 9.01
N ARG A 10 23.44 -29.57 9.62
CA ARG A 10 23.01 -30.00 10.95
C ARG A 10 21.98 -31.11 10.78
N LEU A 11 22.33 -32.34 11.13
CA LEU A 11 21.38 -33.45 11.22
C LEU A 11 20.59 -33.31 12.54
N GLU A 12 19.27 -33.42 12.46
CA GLU A 12 18.43 -33.54 13.66
C GLU A 12 18.74 -34.88 14.34
N GLY A 13 19.36 -34.79 15.52
CA GLY A 13 19.88 -35.93 16.27
C GLY A 13 21.37 -35.77 16.52
N GLY A 14 21.71 -35.03 17.58
CA GLY A 14 23.09 -34.63 17.91
C GLY A 14 24.10 -35.77 17.87
N ARG A 15 25.09 -35.65 16.98
CA ARG A 15 26.49 -36.05 17.11
C ARG A 15 27.27 -35.41 15.96
N ASP A 16 28.43 -34.85 16.29
CA ASP A 16 29.22 -33.96 15.44
C ASP A 16 29.67 -34.61 14.12
N ALA A 17 29.60 -33.83 13.04
CA ALA A 17 29.97 -34.23 11.70
C ALA A 17 31.50 -34.30 11.57
N VAL A 18 32.01 -35.45 11.13
CA VAL A 18 33.41 -35.67 10.74
C VAL A 18 33.63 -35.06 9.36
N ASP A 19 34.65 -34.19 9.24
CA ASP A 19 35.14 -33.60 8.00
C ASP A 19 35.42 -34.66 6.92
N CYS A 20 34.87 -34.46 5.72
CA CYS A 20 35.20 -35.28 4.55
C CYS A 20 35.65 -34.37 3.40
N PRO A 21 36.94 -34.42 2.97
CA PRO A 21 37.44 -33.56 1.91
C PRO A 21 37.00 -34.05 0.53
N LEU A 22 36.38 -33.14 -0.23
CA LEU A 22 36.02 -33.32 -1.63
C LEU A 22 37.25 -33.63 -2.50
N ARG A 23 37.50 -34.91 -2.75
CA ARG A 23 38.24 -35.36 -3.94
C ARG A 23 37.48 -36.49 -4.61
N ARG A 24 37.21 -36.28 -5.91
CA ARG A 24 36.98 -37.32 -6.93
C ARG A 24 35.53 -37.80 -7.10
N VAL A 25 34.66 -36.91 -7.59
CA VAL A 25 33.50 -37.37 -8.38
C VAL A 25 34.01 -37.72 -9.79
N ARG A 26 34.38 -38.99 -10.00
CA ARG A 26 34.56 -39.58 -11.33
C ARG A 26 33.45 -40.62 -11.54
N GLN A 27 32.82 -40.52 -12.68
CA GLN A 27 31.77 -41.39 -13.22
C GLN A 27 31.96 -42.87 -12.88
N VAL A 28 30.99 -43.47 -12.21
CA VAL A 28 30.60 -44.89 -12.25
C VAL A 28 29.10 -44.88 -11.97
N GLY A 29 28.20 -45.24 -12.88
CA GLY A 29 28.09 -46.57 -13.48
C GLY A 29 27.10 -47.40 -12.64
N LEU A 30 25.82 -47.36 -13.01
CA LEU A 30 24.72 -48.11 -12.39
C LEU A 30 25.08 -49.59 -12.17
N ARG A 31 24.98 -50.09 -10.93
CA ARG A 31 24.55 -51.47 -10.63
C ARG A 31 23.68 -51.48 -9.38
N ALA A 32 22.53 -52.12 -9.53
CA ALA A 32 21.50 -52.28 -8.52
C ALA A 32 22.00 -53.11 -7.34
N ALA A 33 21.75 -52.61 -6.12
CA ALA A 33 21.67 -53.42 -4.92
C ALA A 33 20.28 -53.19 -4.32
N HIS A 34 19.53 -54.28 -4.28
CA HIS A 34 18.17 -54.40 -3.79
C HIS A 34 18.23 -54.50 -2.26
N VAL A 35 17.80 -53.46 -1.52
CA VAL A 35 17.40 -53.56 -0.11
C VAL A 35 16.28 -52.55 0.18
N ASP A 36 15.07 -53.08 0.16
CA ASP A 36 13.92 -52.81 1.02
C ASP A 36 13.68 -51.39 1.55
N GLN A 37 12.63 -50.82 0.96
CA GLN A 37 11.49 -50.29 1.71
C GLN A 37 11.71 -49.04 2.57
N TRP A 38 12.17 -47.97 1.94
CA TRP A 38 11.68 -46.62 2.24
C TRP A 38 11.46 -45.87 0.93
N ARG A 39 10.27 -45.30 0.75
CA ARG A 39 9.96 -44.39 -0.36
C ARG A 39 10.86 -43.15 -0.22
N CYS A 40 12.02 -43.17 -0.86
CA CYS A 40 12.77 -41.95 -1.13
C CYS A 40 11.97 -41.13 -2.15
N ILE A 41 11.09 -40.26 -1.66
CA ILE A 41 10.56 -39.17 -2.48
C ILE A 41 11.76 -38.25 -2.72
N PHE A 42 12.44 -38.44 -3.86
CA PHE A 42 13.35 -37.44 -4.38
C PHE A 42 12.52 -36.22 -4.76
N VAL A 43 12.30 -35.31 -3.81
CA VAL A 43 11.92 -33.93 -4.13
C VAL A 43 13.20 -33.27 -4.65
N ALA A 44 13.45 -33.41 -5.94
CA ALA A 44 14.36 -32.52 -6.64
C ALA A 44 13.75 -31.12 -6.55
N GLN A 45 14.19 -30.33 -5.56
CA GLN A 45 13.87 -28.91 -5.51
C GLN A 45 14.51 -28.29 -6.76
N PRO A 46 13.74 -27.62 -7.65
CA PRO A 46 14.36 -26.89 -8.73
C PRO A 46 15.09 -25.70 -8.12
N SER A 47 16.39 -25.86 -7.88
CA SER A 47 17.31 -24.76 -7.66
C SER A 47 17.47 -24.00 -8.98
N THR A 48 16.57 -23.06 -9.24
CA THR A 48 16.78 -21.80 -9.96
C THR A 48 15.44 -21.15 -10.28
N VAL A 49 14.85 -20.49 -9.29
CA VAL A 49 14.14 -19.24 -9.60
C VAL A 49 14.92 -18.17 -8.87
N SER A 50 15.75 -17.45 -9.63
CA SER A 50 16.23 -16.13 -9.25
C SER A 50 14.98 -15.30 -8.94
N ARG A 51 14.57 -15.29 -7.67
CA ARG A 51 13.70 -14.24 -7.17
C ARG A 51 14.52 -12.99 -7.37
N ARG A 52 14.18 -12.23 -8.41
CA ARG A 52 14.57 -10.82 -8.57
C ARG A 52 14.64 -10.25 -7.17
N ARG A 53 15.84 -9.84 -6.77
CA ARG A 53 16.06 -9.13 -5.51
C ARG A 53 15.13 -7.92 -5.57
N VAL A 54 13.94 -8.05 -4.99
CA VAL A 54 13.10 -6.91 -4.66
C VAL A 54 14.03 -6.01 -3.89
N ASN A 55 14.08 -4.73 -4.24
CA ASN A 55 14.83 -3.73 -3.49
C ASN A 55 14.26 -3.69 -2.07
N SER A 56 14.64 -4.66 -1.24
CA SER A 56 14.20 -4.80 0.12
C SER A 56 14.98 -3.77 0.90
N ILE A 57 14.30 -2.67 1.22
CA ILE A 57 14.78 -1.72 2.21
C ILE A 57 14.99 -2.55 3.49
N GLU A 58 16.22 -2.62 4.01
CA GLU A 58 16.45 -3.35 5.26
C GLU A 58 15.57 -2.73 6.35
N PRO A 59 14.68 -3.51 7.00
CA PRO A 59 13.75 -2.97 7.97
C PRO A 59 14.52 -2.37 9.14
N SER A 60 14.49 -1.04 9.26
CA SER A 60 14.92 -0.38 10.47
C SER A 60 13.81 -0.54 11.51
N GLN A 61 13.89 -1.60 12.33
CA GLN A 61 12.98 -1.83 13.45
C GLN A 61 12.72 -0.51 14.21
N PRO A 62 11.45 -0.12 14.50
CA PRO A 62 11.14 1.17 15.12
C PRO A 62 11.92 1.33 16.42
N ARG A 63 12.85 2.29 16.48
CA ARG A 63 13.84 2.38 17.56
C ARG A 63 13.35 3.22 18.74
N GLY A 64 12.24 3.95 18.58
CA GLY A 64 11.67 4.81 19.63
C GLY A 64 10.16 5.07 19.50
N ILE A 65 9.61 5.82 20.47
CA ILE A 65 8.19 6.19 20.54
C ILE A 65 7.77 7.03 19.31
N GLY A 66 8.65 7.91 18.82
CA GLY A 66 8.41 8.71 17.63
C GLY A 66 8.19 7.87 16.37
N ASP A 67 9.04 6.86 16.16
CA ASP A 67 8.90 5.95 15.00
C ASP A 67 7.59 5.16 15.06
N ARG A 68 7.20 4.70 16.25
CA ARG A 68 5.92 4.01 16.47
C ARG A 68 4.74 4.93 16.19
N LEU A 69 4.83 6.20 16.59
CA LEU A 69 3.79 7.19 16.31
C LEU A 69 3.68 7.48 14.81
N VAL A 70 4.81 7.60 14.10
CA VAL A 70 4.83 7.80 12.65
C VAL A 70 4.14 6.64 11.94
N VAL A 71 4.49 5.39 12.28
CA VAL A 71 3.84 4.20 11.70
C VAL A 71 2.35 4.18 12.04
N PHE A 72 1.98 4.45 13.30
CA PHE A 72 0.58 4.48 13.72
C PHE A 72 -0.27 5.50 12.93
N VAL A 73 0.27 6.71 12.73
CA VAL A 73 -0.40 7.75 11.94
C VAL A 73 -0.43 7.35 10.46
N ALA A 74 0.67 6.84 9.90
CA ALA A 74 0.73 6.39 8.51
C ALA A 74 -0.26 5.23 8.21
N GLN A 75 -0.53 4.38 9.20
CA GLN A 75 -1.54 3.32 9.14
C GLN A 75 -2.97 3.82 9.40
N GLY A 76 -3.19 5.14 9.38
CA GLY A 76 -4.51 5.74 9.57
C GLY A 76 -5.08 5.45 10.96
N PHE A 77 -4.27 5.65 12.00
CA PHE A 77 -4.66 5.43 13.41
C PHE A 77 -5.10 3.99 13.70
N GLY A 78 -4.52 3.02 12.99
CA GLY A 78 -4.81 1.58 13.14
C GLY A 78 -5.88 1.04 12.18
N SER A 79 -6.50 1.88 11.36
CA SER A 79 -7.45 1.42 10.32
C SER A 79 -6.80 0.49 9.30
N GLY A 80 -5.55 0.74 8.93
CA GLY A 80 -4.80 -0.09 8.01
C GLY A 80 -4.44 -1.49 8.56
N LEU A 81 -4.78 -1.79 9.82
CA LEU A 81 -4.60 -3.11 10.44
C LEU A 81 -5.90 -3.92 10.50
N LEU A 82 -7.03 -3.34 10.10
CA LEU A 82 -8.33 -3.98 10.17
C LEU A 82 -8.50 -5.04 9.06
N PRO A 83 -9.28 -6.12 9.32
CA PRO A 83 -9.56 -7.15 8.33
C PRO A 83 -10.43 -6.61 7.20
N LEU A 84 -10.44 -7.28 6.05
CA LEU A 84 -11.24 -6.96 4.85
C LEU A 84 -10.70 -5.80 3.98
N GLY A 85 -9.39 -5.76 3.75
CA GLY A 85 -8.76 -4.77 2.88
C GLY A 85 -8.46 -3.48 3.63
N PRO A 86 -7.21 -3.25 4.08
CA PRO A 86 -6.79 -2.05 4.80
C PRO A 86 -7.31 -0.74 4.18
N GLY A 87 -7.28 -0.67 2.85
CA GLY A 87 -7.72 0.50 2.12
C GLY A 87 -9.21 0.81 2.19
N THR A 88 -10.07 -0.19 2.42
CA THR A 88 -11.50 0.09 2.66
C THR A 88 -11.70 0.91 3.93
N TRP A 89 -10.96 0.57 4.99
CA TRP A 89 -11.00 1.31 6.26
C TRP A 89 -10.29 2.66 6.17
N GLY A 90 -9.16 2.73 5.46
CA GLY A 90 -8.48 3.98 5.14
C GLY A 90 -9.39 4.96 4.40
N SER A 91 -10.04 4.49 3.34
CA SER A 91 -11.01 5.27 2.58
C SER A 91 -12.20 5.73 3.44
N GLY A 92 -12.66 4.90 4.39
CA GLY A 92 -13.68 5.28 5.37
C GLY A 92 -13.23 6.44 6.29
N ILE A 93 -11.99 6.41 6.77
CA ILE A 93 -11.40 7.56 7.49
C ILE A 93 -11.26 8.77 6.57
N GLY A 94 -10.94 8.57 5.30
CA GLY A 94 -10.94 9.62 4.28
C GLY A 94 -12.29 10.33 4.14
N VAL A 95 -13.41 9.61 4.26
CA VAL A 95 -14.76 10.21 4.30
C VAL A 95 -14.97 11.03 5.58
N LEU A 96 -14.50 10.54 6.73
CA LEU A 96 -14.54 11.33 7.96
C LEU A 96 -13.72 12.63 7.82
N TRP A 97 -12.53 12.53 7.21
CA TRP A 97 -11.68 13.69 6.91
C TRP A 97 -12.37 14.69 5.97
N LEU A 98 -13.04 14.21 4.91
CA LEU A 98 -13.89 15.03 4.04
C LEU A 98 -14.96 15.78 4.84
N ILE A 99 -15.70 15.10 5.72
CA ILE A 99 -16.75 15.71 6.55
C ILE A 99 -16.16 16.82 7.41
N THR A 100 -15.00 16.59 8.03
CA THR A 100 -14.28 17.61 8.82
C THR A 100 -13.90 18.83 7.97
N LEU A 101 -13.39 18.61 6.75
CA LEU A 101 -13.04 19.70 5.84
C LEU A 101 -14.27 20.51 5.41
N LEU A 102 -15.38 19.85 5.08
CA LEU A 102 -16.63 20.50 4.71
C LEU A 102 -17.26 21.27 5.88
N SER A 103 -17.03 20.82 7.12
CA SER A 103 -17.51 21.50 8.34
C SER A 103 -16.94 22.90 8.50
N SER A 104 -15.77 23.19 7.91
CA SER A 104 -15.18 24.54 7.91
C SER A 104 -16.03 25.56 7.14
N GLY A 105 -16.90 25.10 6.23
CA GLY A 105 -17.72 25.97 5.39
C GLY A 105 -16.92 26.84 4.42
N SER A 106 -15.61 26.63 4.24
CA SER A 106 -14.75 27.43 3.35
C SER A 106 -13.99 26.54 2.38
N GLY A 107 -14.18 26.75 1.07
CA GLY A 107 -13.43 26.03 0.04
C GLY A 107 -11.92 26.25 0.11
N TRP A 108 -11.49 27.43 0.57
CA TRP A 108 -10.07 27.73 0.76
C TRP A 108 -9.45 26.93 1.91
N VAL A 109 -10.16 26.79 3.03
CA VAL A 109 -9.72 25.94 4.15
C VAL A 109 -9.67 24.48 3.70
N PHE A 110 -10.66 24.03 2.93
CA PHE A 110 -10.67 22.69 2.33
C PHE A 110 -9.38 22.43 1.54
N VAL A 111 -9.02 23.32 0.59
CA VAL A 111 -7.83 23.13 -0.25
C VAL A 111 -6.55 23.25 0.56
N ALA A 112 -6.41 24.27 1.41
CA ALA A 112 -5.20 24.46 2.19
C ALA A 112 -4.93 23.27 3.11
N ALA A 113 -5.94 22.81 3.85
CA ALA A 113 -5.80 21.67 4.74
C ALA A 113 -5.55 20.36 3.98
N ASN A 114 -6.17 20.16 2.82
CA ASN A 114 -5.93 18.96 2.02
C ASN A 114 -4.52 18.95 1.41
N VAL A 115 -4.02 20.08 0.91
CA VAL A 115 -2.63 20.22 0.42
C VAL A 115 -1.63 19.92 1.55
N ILE A 116 -1.84 20.48 2.74
CA ILE A 116 -0.99 20.18 3.90
C ILE A 116 -1.03 18.69 4.25
N ALA A 117 -2.22 18.07 4.22
CA ALA A 117 -2.38 16.66 4.50
C ALA A 117 -1.65 15.79 3.46
N VAL A 118 -1.75 16.11 2.16
CA VAL A 118 -1.04 15.41 1.08
C VAL A 118 0.48 15.50 1.25
N LEU A 119 1.02 16.69 1.53
CA LEU A 119 2.45 16.87 1.76
C LEU A 119 2.91 16.10 3.02
N GLY A 120 2.08 16.09 4.07
CA GLY A 120 2.30 15.28 5.26
C GLY A 120 2.28 13.78 4.98
N ALA A 121 1.33 13.31 4.16
CA ALA A 121 1.20 11.92 3.75
C ALA A 121 2.45 11.44 3.02
N VAL A 122 3.00 12.23 2.10
CA VAL A 122 4.25 11.88 1.39
C VAL A 122 5.40 11.65 2.38
N ALA A 123 5.53 12.53 3.39
CA ALA A 123 6.56 12.39 4.41
C ALA A 123 6.33 11.17 5.31
N LEU A 124 5.08 10.93 5.71
CA LEU A 124 4.68 9.80 6.54
C LEU A 124 4.86 8.45 5.83
N CYS A 125 4.37 8.31 4.59
CA CYS A 125 4.53 7.10 3.78
C CYS A 125 6.01 6.81 3.53
N THR A 126 6.82 7.82 3.17
CA THR A 126 8.27 7.66 3.02
C THR A 126 8.95 7.11 4.28
N ARG A 127 8.56 7.64 5.45
CA ARG A 127 9.11 7.19 6.72
C ARG A 127 8.62 5.79 7.08
N ALA A 128 7.33 5.50 6.85
CA ALA A 128 6.73 4.21 7.10
C ALA A 128 7.36 3.11 6.23
N GLU A 129 7.62 3.35 4.95
CA GLU A 129 8.34 2.43 4.05
C GLU A 129 9.72 2.05 4.61
N THR A 130 10.44 3.06 5.13
CA THR A 130 11.77 2.84 5.71
C THR A 130 11.70 2.03 7.01
N LEU A 131 10.75 2.36 7.89
CA LEU A 131 10.58 1.70 9.18
C LEU A 131 10.03 0.27 9.05
N LEU A 132 9.14 0.04 8.10
CA LEU A 132 8.54 -1.27 7.84
C LEU A 132 9.40 -2.14 6.90
N GLY A 133 10.43 -1.58 6.25
CA GLY A 133 11.33 -2.29 5.35
C GLY A 133 10.64 -2.87 4.12
N SER A 134 9.50 -2.31 3.73
CA SER A 134 8.74 -2.71 2.54
C SER A 134 8.40 -1.47 1.75
N HIS A 135 8.58 -1.56 0.44
CA HIS A 135 8.03 -0.57 -0.48
C HIS A 135 6.51 -0.73 -0.48
N ASP A 136 5.77 0.37 -0.36
CA ASP A 136 4.31 0.40 -0.35
C ASP A 136 3.63 -0.69 0.52
N PRO A 137 3.78 -0.64 1.87
CA PRO A 137 3.20 -1.64 2.76
C PRO A 137 1.66 -1.52 2.75
N PRO A 138 0.90 -2.62 2.53
CA PRO A 138 -0.56 -2.56 2.46
C PRO A 138 -1.26 -2.00 3.71
N SER A 139 -0.58 -1.95 4.85
CA SER A 139 -1.12 -1.37 6.08
C SER A 139 -1.06 0.16 6.13
N VAL A 140 -0.22 0.78 5.30
CA VAL A 140 -0.12 2.24 5.20
C VAL A 140 -1.28 2.71 4.33
N VAL A 141 -2.12 3.59 4.85
CA VAL A 141 -3.38 4.02 4.20
C VAL A 141 -3.56 5.53 4.22
N MET A 142 -2.50 6.27 4.59
CA MET A 142 -2.56 7.73 4.70
C MET A 142 -2.69 8.41 3.33
N ASP A 143 -2.03 7.87 2.32
CA ASP A 143 -2.23 8.16 0.90
C ASP A 143 -3.71 8.09 0.48
N GLU A 144 -4.41 7.02 0.86
CA GLU A 144 -5.82 6.88 0.54
C GLU A 144 -6.68 7.90 1.30
N ILE A 145 -6.43 8.08 2.61
CA ILE A 145 -7.16 9.02 3.47
C ILE A 145 -7.13 10.44 2.90
N VAL A 146 -5.95 10.90 2.44
CA VAL A 146 -5.81 12.25 1.90
C VAL A 146 -6.36 12.39 0.49
N ALA A 147 -6.41 11.30 -0.28
CA ALA A 147 -6.95 11.29 -1.62
C ALA A 147 -8.49 11.30 -1.65
N VAL A 148 -9.17 10.63 -0.70
CA VAL A 148 -10.65 10.54 -0.70
C VAL A 148 -11.36 11.89 -0.82
N PRO A 149 -11.00 12.97 -0.09
CA PRO A 149 -11.68 14.26 -0.29
C PRO A 149 -11.58 14.81 -1.72
N LEU A 150 -10.49 14.53 -2.44
CA LEU A 150 -10.29 14.97 -3.81
C LEU A 150 -11.30 14.31 -4.78
N THR A 151 -11.75 13.09 -4.46
CA THR A 151 -12.78 12.35 -5.24
C THR A 151 -14.12 13.10 -5.31
N PHE A 152 -14.36 14.04 -4.40
CA PHE A 152 -15.61 14.81 -4.31
C PHE A 152 -15.50 16.21 -4.90
N LEU A 153 -14.33 16.59 -5.40
CA LEU A 153 -14.13 17.92 -5.98
C LEU A 153 -15.09 18.17 -7.15
N GLY A 154 -15.34 17.18 -8.00
CA GLY A 154 -16.27 17.31 -9.11
C GLY A 154 -17.72 17.54 -8.68
N THR A 155 -18.19 16.84 -7.65
CA THR A 155 -19.49 17.13 -7.03
C THR A 155 -19.52 18.57 -6.52
N LEU A 156 -18.55 18.98 -5.69
CA LEU A 156 -18.50 20.33 -5.11
C LEU A 156 -18.50 21.44 -6.17
N LEU A 157 -17.80 21.24 -7.28
CA LEU A 157 -17.80 22.14 -8.42
C LEU A 157 -19.17 22.15 -9.14
N ALA A 158 -19.77 20.98 -9.37
CA ALA A 158 -21.05 20.84 -10.06
C ALA A 158 -22.22 21.50 -9.31
N ILE A 159 -22.22 21.45 -7.97
CA ILE A 159 -23.25 22.12 -7.15
C ILE A 159 -22.97 23.60 -6.88
N GLY A 160 -21.88 24.16 -7.41
CA GLY A 160 -21.60 25.60 -7.37
C GLY A 160 -21.24 26.15 -6.00
N VAL A 161 -20.87 25.30 -5.02
CA VAL A 161 -20.44 25.75 -3.68
C VAL A 161 -18.97 26.11 -3.60
N TRP A 162 -18.21 25.94 -4.67
CA TRP A 162 -16.86 26.45 -4.75
C TRP A 162 -16.86 27.96 -5.12
N PRO A 163 -16.09 28.85 -4.43
CA PRO A 163 -15.21 28.61 -3.27
C PRO A 163 -15.89 28.87 -1.91
N VAL A 164 -17.16 29.25 -1.90
CA VAL A 164 -17.89 29.78 -0.72
C VAL A 164 -18.17 28.71 0.34
N GLY A 165 -18.00 27.42 0.00
CA GLY A 165 -18.19 26.27 0.89
C GLY A 165 -19.65 26.05 1.30
N LEU A 166 -19.92 24.89 1.90
CA LEU A 166 -21.24 24.50 2.37
C LEU A 166 -21.41 24.98 3.80
N ALA A 167 -21.91 26.22 3.99
CA ALA A 167 -22.19 26.99 5.22
C ALA A 167 -22.22 26.24 6.60
N GLY A 168 -21.17 25.51 6.95
CA GLY A 168 -21.08 24.67 8.15
C GLY A 168 -22.14 23.56 8.26
N GLN A 169 -22.73 23.08 7.15
CA GLN A 169 -23.79 22.04 7.18
C GLN A 169 -23.33 20.70 6.57
N PRO A 170 -22.26 20.08 7.09
CA PRO A 170 -21.62 18.92 6.48
C PRO A 170 -22.56 17.70 6.42
N PHE A 171 -23.37 17.48 7.47
CA PHE A 171 -24.27 16.33 7.52
C PHE A 171 -25.42 16.42 6.50
N LYS A 172 -25.92 17.63 6.20
CA LYS A 172 -26.92 17.82 5.15
C LYS A 172 -26.35 17.48 3.78
N VAL A 173 -25.08 17.82 3.55
CA VAL A 173 -24.38 17.50 2.31
C VAL A 173 -24.24 16.00 2.15
N VAL A 174 -23.76 15.32 3.19
CA VAL A 174 -23.68 13.85 3.22
C VAL A 174 -25.04 13.21 2.97
N ALA A 175 -26.11 13.74 3.59
CA ALA A 175 -27.46 13.19 3.45
C ALA A 175 -28.05 13.40 2.04
N VAL A 176 -27.85 14.57 1.43
CA VAL A 176 -28.39 14.89 0.09
C VAL A 176 -27.56 14.22 -1.01
N PHE A 177 -26.25 14.16 -0.83
CA PHE A 177 -25.27 13.66 -1.79
C PHE A 177 -24.73 12.26 -1.43
N TRP A 178 -25.54 11.45 -0.75
CA TRP A 178 -25.18 10.06 -0.43
C TRP A 178 -24.93 9.18 -1.68
N PRO A 179 -25.63 9.35 -2.83
CA PRO A 179 -25.31 8.59 -4.03
C PRO A 179 -23.94 8.96 -4.59
N GLU A 180 -23.55 10.22 -4.52
CA GLU A 180 -22.24 10.71 -4.93
C GLU A 180 -21.17 10.19 -3.98
N LEU A 181 -21.42 10.14 -2.67
CA LEU A 181 -20.52 9.49 -1.70
C LEU A 181 -20.26 8.02 -2.05
N LEU A 182 -21.31 7.24 -2.31
CA LEU A 182 -21.17 5.85 -2.71
C LEU A 182 -20.45 5.72 -4.06
N THR A 183 -20.82 6.57 -5.03
CA THR A 183 -20.20 6.59 -6.36
C THR A 183 -18.72 6.94 -6.28
N GLY A 184 -18.36 7.97 -5.52
CA GLY A 184 -16.99 8.42 -5.32
C GLY A 184 -16.15 7.37 -4.64
N PHE A 185 -16.67 6.74 -3.58
CA PHE A 185 -16.01 5.64 -2.91
C PHE A 185 -15.74 4.47 -3.86
N MET A 186 -16.76 4.02 -4.59
CA MET A 186 -16.62 2.89 -5.52
C MET A 186 -15.71 3.23 -6.71
N ALA A 187 -15.89 4.40 -7.31
CA ALA A 187 -15.08 4.86 -8.44
C ALA A 187 -13.60 5.00 -8.05
N PHE A 188 -13.31 5.60 -6.88
CA PHE A 188 -11.97 5.70 -6.34
C PHE A 188 -11.31 4.33 -6.20
N ARG A 189 -11.99 3.37 -5.55
CA ARG A 189 -11.48 2.00 -5.40
C ARG A 189 -11.29 1.30 -6.73
N VAL A 190 -12.18 1.51 -7.70
CA VAL A 190 -12.02 0.95 -9.06
C VAL A 190 -10.77 1.52 -9.73
N PHE A 191 -10.53 2.83 -9.65
CA PHE A 191 -9.37 3.46 -10.27
C PHE A 191 -8.06 3.11 -9.56
N ASP A 192 -8.05 3.05 -8.23
CA ASP A 192 -6.93 2.58 -7.42
C ASP A 192 -6.59 1.11 -7.73
N ILE A 193 -7.58 0.22 -7.84
CA ILE A 193 -7.30 -1.20 -8.16
C ILE A 193 -6.87 -1.39 -9.61
N TRP A 194 -7.53 -0.70 -10.56
CA TRP A 194 -7.35 -0.95 -11.99
C TRP A 194 -6.08 -0.31 -12.55
N LYS A 195 -5.66 0.85 -12.03
CA LYS A 195 -4.48 1.63 -12.46
C LYS A 195 -4.29 1.66 -13.99
N PRO A 196 -5.27 2.18 -14.78
CA PRO A 196 -5.17 2.18 -16.23
C PRO A 196 -4.13 3.19 -16.74
N GLY A 197 -3.21 2.75 -17.61
CA GLY A 197 -2.39 3.64 -18.46
C GLY A 197 -1.18 4.32 -17.79
N PRO A 198 -0.90 5.63 -18.08
CA PRO A 198 0.36 6.32 -17.76
C PRO A 198 0.62 6.54 -16.26
N ILE A 199 -0.34 6.25 -15.38
CA ILE A 199 -0.22 6.30 -13.90
C ILE A 199 0.94 5.42 -13.41
N ARG A 200 1.20 4.28 -14.08
CA ARG A 200 2.36 3.43 -13.76
C ARG A 200 3.71 4.11 -13.90
N ARG A 201 3.81 5.19 -14.70
CA ARG A 201 5.05 5.99 -14.81
C ARG A 201 5.21 6.96 -13.65
N VAL A 202 4.12 7.36 -13.01
CA VAL A 202 4.16 8.23 -11.82
C VAL A 202 4.61 7.42 -10.59
N GLN A 203 4.27 6.13 -10.54
CA GLN A 203 4.78 5.22 -9.49
C GLN A 203 6.30 5.08 -9.47
N SER A 204 7.02 5.45 -10.53
CA SER A 204 8.50 5.46 -10.50
C SER A 204 9.09 6.67 -9.77
N LEU A 205 8.25 7.57 -9.25
CA LEU A 205 8.71 8.65 -8.38
C LEU A 205 9.31 8.07 -7.09
N PRO A 206 10.36 8.71 -6.55
CA PRO A 206 11.06 8.16 -5.39
C PRO A 206 10.18 8.22 -4.12
N ARG A 207 10.13 7.10 -3.39
CA ARG A 207 9.56 6.99 -2.04
C ARG A 207 8.05 7.30 -2.01
N GLY A 208 7.56 7.89 -0.92
CA GLY A 208 6.14 8.19 -0.73
C GLY A 208 5.50 9.12 -1.77
N TRP A 209 6.27 9.78 -2.65
CA TRP A 209 5.70 10.53 -3.76
C TRP A 209 5.01 9.63 -4.78
N GLY A 210 5.60 8.47 -5.11
CA GLY A 210 5.01 7.55 -6.08
C GLY A 210 3.70 6.97 -5.58
N VAL A 211 3.66 6.63 -4.29
CA VAL A 211 2.51 6.07 -3.59
C VAL A 211 1.37 7.09 -3.50
N VAL A 212 1.60 8.27 -2.93
CA VAL A 212 0.55 9.29 -2.76
C VAL A 212 0.06 9.85 -4.09
N ALA A 213 0.94 10.01 -5.09
CA ALA A 213 0.53 10.54 -6.39
C ALA A 213 -0.39 9.59 -7.15
N ASP A 214 -0.18 8.27 -7.04
CA ASP A 214 -1.06 7.24 -7.62
C ASP A 214 -2.51 7.42 -7.15
N ASP A 215 -2.72 7.48 -5.84
CA ASP A 215 -4.03 7.67 -5.21
C ASP A 215 -4.65 9.02 -5.56
N ILE A 216 -3.84 10.09 -5.64
CA ILE A 216 -4.33 11.40 -6.09
C ILE A 216 -4.86 11.32 -7.53
N PHE A 217 -4.15 10.67 -8.45
CA PHE A 217 -4.63 10.53 -9.82
C PHE A 217 -5.90 9.67 -9.89
N ALA A 218 -5.99 8.59 -9.13
CA ALA A 218 -7.21 7.79 -8.99
C ALA A 218 -8.36 8.65 -8.44
N ALA A 219 -8.10 9.50 -7.45
CA ALA A 219 -9.10 10.39 -6.88
C ALA A 219 -9.57 11.48 -7.85
N LEU A 220 -8.68 12.07 -8.64
CA LEU A 220 -9.05 13.05 -9.67
C LEU A 220 -9.89 12.41 -10.78
N ALA A 221 -9.59 11.16 -11.17
CA ALA A 221 -10.44 10.41 -12.10
C ALA A 221 -11.84 10.16 -11.52
N ALA A 222 -11.91 9.75 -10.24
CA ALA A 222 -13.17 9.60 -9.52
C ALA A 222 -13.95 10.94 -9.41
N ALA A 223 -13.25 12.07 -9.26
CA ALA A 223 -13.85 13.40 -9.21
C ALA A 223 -14.61 13.75 -10.50
N VAL A 224 -14.07 13.37 -11.67
CA VAL A 224 -14.79 13.56 -12.94
C VAL A 224 -16.09 12.75 -12.94
N VAL A 225 -16.05 11.49 -12.49
CA VAL A 225 -17.23 10.62 -12.42
C VAL A 225 -18.28 11.18 -11.46
N THR A 226 -17.90 11.57 -10.25
CA THR A 226 -18.84 12.13 -9.26
C THR A 226 -19.45 13.44 -9.73
N GLY A 227 -18.66 14.31 -10.37
CA GLY A 227 -19.13 15.55 -11.00
C GLY A 227 -20.16 15.29 -12.10
N LEU A 228 -19.88 14.35 -13.02
CA LEU A 228 -20.83 14.00 -14.09
C LEU A 228 -22.14 13.45 -13.54
N VAL A 229 -22.09 12.53 -12.57
CA VAL A 229 -23.29 12.00 -11.90
C VAL A 229 -24.09 13.12 -11.26
N THR A 230 -23.42 14.05 -10.58
CA THR A 230 -24.05 15.21 -9.95
C THR A 230 -24.77 16.09 -10.99
N VAL A 231 -24.10 16.43 -12.10
CA VAL A 231 -24.68 17.24 -13.18
C VAL A 231 -25.89 16.55 -13.80
N VAL A 232 -25.82 15.24 -14.05
CA VAL A 232 -26.95 14.48 -14.62
C VAL A 232 -28.13 14.43 -13.66
N ARG A 233 -27.88 14.27 -12.36
CA ARG A 233 -28.93 14.19 -11.33
C ARG A 233 -29.63 15.52 -11.06
N LEU A 234 -28.93 16.65 -11.26
CA LEU A 234 -29.44 18.00 -10.99
C LEU A 234 -30.10 18.66 -12.21
N ARG A 235 -30.06 18.03 -13.38
CA ARG A 235 -30.79 18.44 -14.58
C ARG A 235 -32.19 17.83 -14.59
#